data_AF-A0A662RNT9-F1
#
_entry.id   AF-A0A662RNT9-F1
#
_cell.length_a   1.000
_cell.length_b   1.000
_cell.length_c   1.000
_cell.angle_alpha   90.00
_cell.angle_beta   90.00
_cell.angle_gamma   90.00
#
_symmetry.space_group_name_H-M   'P 1'
#
loop_
_entity.id
_entity.type
_entity.pdbx_description
1 polymer ?
#
loop_
_entity_poly.entity_id
_entity_poly.type
_entity_poly.pdbx_seq_one_letter_code
_entity_poly.pdbx_strand_id
1 'polypeptide(L)'
;ATMFVVDASGSMGANRRMESAKGAVLSLLLDSYQHRDRVGMVAFRGNRADVLLPLCSSVDLAYKRLRELPTGGRTPLAAGLERGLNLLMAEKQKDEGVIPVLVLISDGRANVSSSYKDIKMELLALAEHARAEGIQVIVIDTEVVSKSFVKMQLGYCRDIAANSGGRYYPIADLTPQVVHDIVIQERERSVLHDLHSVLI
;
A
#
# COMPACT_ATOMS: atom_id res chain seq x y z
N ALA A 1 6.89 -1.64 -10.85
CA ALA A 1 5.42 -1.81 -10.73
C ALA A 1 4.98 -1.46 -9.32
N THR A 2 3.95 -0.64 -9.16
CA THR A 2 3.49 -0.14 -7.86
C THR A 2 2.07 -0.58 -7.57
N MET A 3 1.85 -1.30 -6.49
CA MET A 3 0.53 -1.73 -6.03
C MET A 3 0.12 -0.97 -4.77
N PHE A 4 -0.94 -0.17 -4.88
CA PHE A 4 -1.56 0.47 -3.73
C PHE A 4 -2.50 -0.50 -3.04
N VAL A 5 -2.38 -0.64 -1.73
CA VAL A 5 -3.25 -1.45 -0.88
C VAL A 5 -3.86 -0.51 0.15
N VAL A 6 -5.13 -0.16 -0.03
CA VAL A 6 -5.75 0.98 0.67
C VAL A 6 -6.94 0.53 1.50
N ASP A 7 -6.93 0.93 2.77
CA ASP A 7 -8.05 0.71 3.67
C ASP A 7 -9.22 1.63 3.29
N ALA A 8 -10.32 1.02 2.88
CA ALA A 8 -11.57 1.68 2.47
C ALA A 8 -12.66 1.61 3.55
N SER A 9 -12.28 1.50 4.82
CA SER A 9 -13.22 1.44 5.96
C SER A 9 -14.22 2.61 5.96
N GLY A 10 -15.38 2.47 6.62
CA GLY A 10 -16.49 3.42 6.50
C GLY A 10 -16.35 4.77 7.22
N SER A 11 -15.17 5.40 7.29
CA SER A 11 -14.92 6.65 8.04
C SER A 11 -14.47 7.81 7.14
N MET A 12 -14.58 9.05 7.64
CA MET A 12 -14.04 10.24 6.93
C MET A 12 -12.54 10.11 6.63
N GLY A 13 -11.77 9.51 7.54
CA GLY A 13 -10.34 9.27 7.34
C GLY A 13 -10.06 8.27 6.22
N ALA A 14 -10.94 7.29 6.01
CA ALA A 14 -10.82 6.35 4.90
C ALA A 14 -11.20 6.96 3.55
N ASN A 15 -12.21 7.85 3.51
CA ASN A 15 -12.50 8.61 2.29
C ASN A 15 -11.29 9.44 1.86
N ARG A 16 -10.66 10.17 2.79
CA ARG A 16 -9.42 10.94 2.51
C ARG A 16 -8.28 10.05 2.03
N ARG A 17 -8.07 8.89 2.66
CA ARG A 17 -7.07 7.89 2.22
C ARG A 17 -7.32 7.46 0.79
N MET A 18 -8.56 7.12 0.47
CA MET A 18 -8.94 6.65 -0.85
C MET A 18 -8.80 7.73 -1.91
N GLU A 19 -9.24 8.96 -1.64
CA GLU A 19 -9.05 10.11 -2.53
C GLU A 19 -7.57 10.41 -2.77
N SER A 20 -6.76 10.41 -1.70
CA SER A 20 -5.32 10.63 -1.78
C SER A 20 -4.64 9.56 -2.62
N ALA A 21 -4.97 8.28 -2.38
CA ALA A 21 -4.41 7.18 -3.13
C ALA A 21 -4.78 7.21 -4.61
N LYS A 22 -6.05 7.52 -4.94
CA LYS A 22 -6.50 7.66 -6.34
C LYS A 22 -5.77 8.78 -7.07
N GLY A 23 -5.66 9.95 -6.43
CA GLY A 23 -4.92 11.07 -7.00
C GLY A 23 -3.45 10.71 -7.23
N ALA A 24 -2.80 10.06 -6.26
CA ALA A 24 -1.42 9.60 -6.40
C ALA A 24 -1.25 8.56 -7.51
N VAL A 25 -2.16 7.60 -7.63
CA VAL A 25 -2.15 6.61 -8.72
C VAL A 25 -2.22 7.31 -10.08
N LEU A 26 -3.11 8.30 -10.24
CA LEU A 26 -3.23 9.05 -11.49
C LEU A 26 -1.97 9.87 -11.77
N SER A 27 -1.43 10.58 -10.78
CA SER A 27 -0.17 11.34 -10.92
C SER A 27 0.99 10.43 -11.31
N LEU A 28 1.15 9.29 -10.64
CA LEU A 28 2.20 8.32 -10.97
C LEU A 28 2.06 7.80 -12.40
N LEU A 29 0.84 7.52 -12.87
CA LEU A 29 0.62 7.07 -14.25
C LEU A 29 0.91 8.15 -15.29
N LEU A 30 0.64 9.42 -14.96
CA LEU A 30 0.97 10.57 -15.81
C LEU A 30 2.50 10.75 -15.90
N ASP A 31 3.20 10.70 -14.78
CA ASP A 31 4.66 10.85 -14.72
C ASP A 31 5.37 9.67 -15.38
N SER A 32 4.83 8.46 -15.22
CA SER A 32 5.41 7.23 -15.74
C SER A 32 5.07 6.95 -17.21
N TYR A 33 4.41 7.88 -17.89
CA TYR A 33 3.96 7.69 -19.28
C TYR A 33 5.11 7.26 -20.20
N GLN A 34 6.32 7.79 -19.96
CA GLN A 34 7.51 7.48 -20.75
C GLN A 34 8.18 6.17 -20.33
N HIS A 35 8.16 5.83 -19.03
CA HIS A 35 8.85 4.67 -18.46
C HIS A 35 8.00 3.39 -18.45
N ARG A 36 6.72 3.49 -18.87
CA ARG A 36 5.74 2.40 -18.88
C ARG A 36 5.56 1.72 -17.52
N ASP A 37 5.77 2.45 -16.43
CA ASP A 37 5.51 1.88 -15.11
C ASP A 37 4.03 1.50 -14.99
N ARG A 38 3.82 0.36 -14.35
CA ARG A 38 2.48 -0.15 -14.10
C ARG A 38 2.08 0.17 -12.67
N VAL A 39 0.91 0.78 -12.52
CA VAL A 39 0.31 1.12 -11.23
C VAL A 39 -1.01 0.38 -11.09
N GLY A 40 -1.28 -0.13 -9.90
CA GLY A 40 -2.49 -0.86 -9.56
C GLY A 40 -3.00 -0.46 -8.17
N MET A 41 -4.23 -0.83 -7.88
CA MET A 41 -4.90 -0.48 -6.62
C MET A 41 -5.83 -1.61 -6.18
N VAL A 42 -5.59 -2.10 -4.97
CA VAL A 42 -6.47 -2.95 -4.17
C VAL A 42 -7.07 -2.10 -3.07
N ALA A 43 -8.39 -2.15 -2.92
CA ALA A 43 -9.08 -1.62 -1.77
C ALA A 43 -9.60 -2.77 -0.92
N PHE A 44 -9.44 -2.69 0.39
CA PHE A 44 -9.94 -3.72 1.29
C PHE A 44 -10.96 -3.12 2.26
N ARG A 45 -12.07 -3.84 2.44
CA ARG A 45 -13.24 -3.47 3.26
C ARG A 45 -14.04 -4.72 3.61
N GLY A 46 -14.83 -4.69 4.68
CA GLY A 46 -15.71 -5.82 4.98
C GLY A 46 -14.92 -7.13 5.15
N ASN A 47 -15.36 -8.19 4.48
CA ASN A 47 -14.62 -9.46 4.42
C ASN A 47 -13.87 -9.64 3.08
N ARG A 48 -13.54 -8.56 2.36
CA ARG A 48 -13.03 -8.64 0.98
C ARG A 48 -11.87 -7.68 0.71
N ALA A 49 -11.03 -8.08 -0.23
CA ALA A 49 -10.03 -7.26 -0.88
C ALA A 49 -10.36 -7.20 -2.38
N ASP A 50 -10.84 -6.04 -2.83
CA ASP A 50 -11.30 -5.81 -4.19
C ASP A 50 -10.18 -5.16 -5.01
N VAL A 51 -9.91 -5.71 -6.20
CA VAL A 51 -8.97 -5.09 -7.15
C VAL A 51 -9.71 -3.98 -7.90
N LEU A 52 -9.50 -2.73 -7.48
CA LEU A 52 -10.11 -1.57 -8.14
C LEU A 52 -9.43 -1.25 -9.47
N LEU A 53 -8.10 -1.36 -9.50
CA LEU A 53 -7.28 -1.16 -10.69
C LEU A 53 -6.26 -2.31 -10.79
N PRO A 54 -6.34 -3.20 -11.80
CA PRO A 54 -5.23 -4.11 -12.06
C PRO A 54 -3.99 -3.30 -12.46
N LEU A 55 -2.78 -3.83 -12.24
CA LEU A 55 -1.54 -3.20 -12.70
C LEU A 55 -1.67 -2.80 -14.17
N CYS A 56 -1.59 -1.52 -14.48
CA CYS A 56 -1.72 -1.01 -15.84
C CYS A 56 -0.89 0.25 -16.01
N SER A 57 -0.59 0.62 -17.26
CA SER A 57 0.05 1.89 -17.60
C SER A 57 -0.94 2.89 -18.25
N SER A 58 -2.22 2.51 -18.38
CA SER A 58 -3.24 3.32 -19.05
C SER A 58 -3.91 4.29 -18.09
N VAL A 59 -3.64 5.58 -18.27
CA VAL A 59 -4.30 6.68 -17.54
C VAL A 59 -5.81 6.65 -17.77
N ASP A 60 -6.27 6.43 -19.02
CA ASP A 60 -7.70 6.35 -19.34
C ASP A 60 -8.42 5.22 -18.61
N LEU A 61 -7.81 4.04 -18.54
CA LEU A 61 -8.36 2.91 -17.80
C LEU A 61 -8.44 3.23 -16.31
N ALA A 62 -7.38 3.79 -15.75
CA ALA A 62 -7.34 4.20 -14.35
C ALA A 62 -8.43 5.23 -14.03
N TYR A 63 -8.57 6.27 -14.86
CA TYR A 63 -9.60 7.30 -14.68
C TYR A 63 -11.01 6.70 -14.71
N LYS A 64 -11.29 5.77 -15.64
CA LYS A 64 -12.60 5.10 -15.71
C LYS A 64 -12.88 4.22 -14.49
N ARG A 65 -11.89 3.44 -14.05
CA ARG A 65 -12.04 2.48 -12.95
C ARG A 65 -12.10 3.14 -11.57
N LEU A 66 -11.36 4.23 -11.39
CA LEU A 66 -11.23 4.91 -10.09
C LEU A 66 -12.27 6.01 -9.86
N ARG A 67 -13.26 6.19 -10.74
CA ARG A 67 -14.36 7.16 -10.52
C ARG A 67 -15.21 6.82 -9.30
N GLU A 68 -15.51 5.54 -9.09
CA GLU A 68 -16.41 5.11 -8.02
C GLU A 68 -15.65 4.72 -6.75
N LEU A 69 -16.19 5.10 -5.60
CA LEU A 69 -15.65 4.77 -4.29
C LEU A 69 -16.55 3.71 -3.64
N PRO A 70 -16.07 2.48 -3.40
CA PRO A 70 -16.81 1.57 -2.53
C PRO A 70 -16.81 2.12 -1.10
N THR A 71 -17.97 2.25 -0.45
CA THR A 71 -18.09 2.70 0.94
C THR A 71 -18.57 1.58 1.88
N GLY A 72 -18.05 1.55 3.11
CA GLY A 72 -18.59 0.78 4.25
C GLY A 72 -17.92 -0.56 4.60
N GLY A 73 -17.99 -0.97 5.88
CA GLY A 73 -17.60 -2.30 6.42
C GLY A 73 -16.46 -2.30 7.47
N ARG A 74 -16.25 -3.44 8.16
CA ARG A 74 -15.09 -3.75 9.04
C ARG A 74 -14.17 -4.75 8.36
N THR A 75 -12.85 -4.76 8.62
CA THR A 75 -11.80 -4.85 7.58
C THR A 75 -10.77 -5.99 7.77
N PRO A 76 -10.36 -6.79 6.76
CA PRO A 76 -9.29 -7.79 6.88
C PRO A 76 -8.01 -7.24 6.22
N LEU A 77 -7.16 -6.57 7.00
CA LEU A 77 -5.87 -6.03 6.55
C LEU A 77 -4.99 -7.10 5.90
N ALA A 78 -5.00 -8.33 6.45
CA ALA A 78 -4.24 -9.47 5.92
C ALA A 78 -4.66 -9.82 4.49
N ALA A 79 -5.96 -9.94 4.20
CA ALA A 79 -6.45 -10.23 2.87
C ALA A 79 -6.09 -9.13 1.84
N GLY A 80 -6.10 -7.87 2.27
CA GLY A 80 -5.65 -6.74 1.43
C GLY A 80 -4.18 -6.85 1.05
N LEU A 81 -3.32 -7.09 2.06
CA LEU A 81 -1.89 -7.28 1.86
C LEU A 81 -1.57 -8.49 1.00
N GLU A 82 -2.13 -9.66 1.34
CA GLU A 82 -1.96 -10.89 0.58
C GLU A 82 -2.35 -10.70 -0.90
N ARG A 83 -3.49 -10.05 -1.16
CA ARG A 83 -3.94 -9.78 -2.53
C ARG A 83 -2.97 -8.86 -3.28
N GLY A 84 -2.46 -7.82 -2.63
CA GLY A 84 -1.48 -6.91 -3.22
C GLY A 84 -0.15 -7.61 -3.53
N LEU A 85 0.36 -8.42 -2.60
CA LEU A 85 1.58 -9.20 -2.76
C LEU A 85 1.46 -10.18 -3.93
N ASN A 86 0.39 -10.96 -3.98
CA ASN A 86 0.16 -11.92 -5.06
C ASN A 86 0.14 -11.27 -6.45
N LEU A 87 -0.46 -10.07 -6.56
CA LEU A 87 -0.47 -9.32 -7.83
C LEU A 87 0.91 -8.82 -8.24
N LEU A 88 1.74 -8.39 -7.28
CA LEU A 88 3.12 -7.97 -7.55
C LEU A 88 4.03 -9.16 -7.89
N MET A 89 3.90 -10.28 -7.18
CA MET A 89 4.64 -11.50 -7.50
C MET A 89 4.30 -12.02 -8.89
N ALA A 90 3.01 -12.03 -9.26
CA ALA A 90 2.58 -12.41 -10.60
C ALA A 90 3.08 -11.45 -11.69
N GLU A 91 3.34 -10.18 -11.34
CA GLU A 91 3.96 -9.21 -12.26
C GLU A 91 5.46 -9.45 -12.38
N LYS A 92 6.16 -9.67 -11.26
CA LYS A 92 7.59 -10.00 -11.23
C LYS A 92 7.93 -11.28 -12.01
N GLN A 93 7.04 -12.28 -11.97
CA GLN A 93 7.19 -13.49 -12.77
C GLN A 93 7.10 -13.24 -14.29
N LYS A 94 6.43 -12.16 -14.72
CA LYS A 94 6.32 -11.81 -16.15
C LYS A 94 7.52 -10.98 -16.62
N ASP A 95 8.09 -10.20 -15.73
CA ASP A 95 9.22 -9.31 -15.99
C ASP A 95 10.12 -9.25 -14.76
N GLU A 96 11.24 -9.97 -14.81
CA GLU A 96 12.21 -10.04 -13.71
C GLU A 96 12.92 -8.69 -13.46
N GLY A 97 12.93 -7.79 -14.45
CA GLY A 97 13.50 -6.45 -14.31
C GLY A 97 12.59 -5.44 -13.60
N VAL A 98 11.35 -5.84 -13.28
CA VAL A 98 10.43 -4.96 -12.57
C VAL A 98 10.86 -4.79 -11.11
N ILE A 99 10.87 -3.54 -10.63
CA ILE A 99 11.00 -3.24 -9.20
C ILE A 99 9.58 -3.25 -8.59
N PRO A 100 9.20 -4.26 -7.77
CA PRO A 100 7.86 -4.35 -7.20
C PRO A 100 7.76 -3.53 -5.90
N VAL A 101 6.83 -2.58 -5.87
CA VAL A 101 6.58 -1.71 -4.72
C VAL A 101 5.14 -1.89 -4.24
N LEU A 102 4.96 -2.23 -2.97
CA LEU A 102 3.66 -2.26 -2.28
C LEU A 102 3.52 -1.02 -1.40
N VAL A 103 2.46 -0.25 -1.61
CA VAL A 103 2.13 0.94 -0.83
C VAL A 103 0.89 0.65 0.02
N LEU A 104 1.08 0.39 1.31
CA LEU A 104 -0.01 0.21 2.27
C LEU A 104 -0.44 1.57 2.82
N ILE A 105 -1.72 1.92 2.70
CA ILE A 105 -2.29 3.12 3.32
C ILE A 105 -3.41 2.71 4.27
N SER A 106 -3.15 2.80 5.58
CA SER A 106 -4.07 2.31 6.61
C SER A 106 -3.86 3.05 7.94
N ASP A 107 -4.85 3.02 8.82
CA ASP A 107 -4.70 3.39 10.24
C ASP A 107 -4.26 2.18 11.09
N GLY A 108 -3.99 1.03 10.45
CA GLY A 108 -3.43 -0.16 11.08
C GLY A 108 -4.41 -0.93 11.97
N ARG A 109 -5.69 -0.57 12.01
CA ARG A 109 -6.69 -1.22 12.87
C ARG A 109 -7.28 -2.44 12.17
N ALA A 110 -6.75 -3.63 12.45
CA ALA A 110 -7.38 -4.87 11.99
C ALA A 110 -8.50 -5.29 12.96
N ASN A 111 -9.75 -5.08 12.56
CA ASN A 111 -10.96 -5.26 13.40
C ASN A 111 -11.77 -6.52 13.03
N VAL A 112 -11.09 -7.66 12.80
CA VAL A 112 -11.77 -8.96 12.55
C VAL A 112 -11.63 -9.88 13.75
N SER A 113 -12.71 -10.59 14.04
CA SER A 113 -13.05 -11.31 15.28
C SER A 113 -12.23 -12.58 15.60
N SER A 114 -11.05 -12.76 15.03
CA SER A 114 -10.09 -13.79 15.49
C SER A 114 -9.23 -13.20 16.59
N SER A 115 -8.62 -14.03 17.45
CA SER A 115 -7.82 -13.50 18.55
C SER A 115 -6.75 -12.55 17.99
N TYR A 116 -6.52 -11.42 18.66
CA TYR A 116 -5.54 -10.39 18.25
C TYR A 116 -4.16 -11.00 17.94
N LYS A 117 -3.82 -12.11 18.62
CA LYS A 117 -2.58 -12.85 18.42
C LYS A 117 -2.50 -13.48 17.02
N ASP A 118 -3.60 -14.02 16.51
CA ASP A 118 -3.63 -14.73 15.22
C ASP A 118 -3.46 -13.75 14.06
N ILE A 119 -4.14 -12.60 14.12
CA ILE A 119 -4.03 -11.56 13.09
C ILE A 119 -2.62 -10.96 13.05
N LYS A 120 -2.02 -10.72 14.22
CA LYS A 120 -0.64 -10.23 14.26
C LYS A 120 0.31 -11.20 13.57
N MET A 121 0.24 -12.48 13.90
CA MET A 121 1.11 -13.50 13.31
C MET A 121 0.92 -13.59 11.79
N GLU A 122 -0.31 -13.53 11.30
CA GLU A 122 -0.62 -13.54 9.87
C GLU A 122 -0.03 -12.31 9.14
N LEU A 123 -0.21 -11.10 9.70
CA LEU A 123 0.34 -9.87 9.13
C LEU A 123 1.87 -9.87 9.12
N LEU A 124 2.50 -10.38 10.18
CA LEU A 124 3.95 -10.51 10.25
C LEU A 124 4.47 -11.51 9.22
N ALA A 125 3.83 -12.66 9.07
CA ALA A 125 4.18 -13.66 8.05
C ALA A 125 4.06 -13.08 6.64
N LEU A 126 3.01 -12.30 6.34
CA LEU A 126 2.87 -11.60 5.06
C LEU A 126 3.97 -10.55 4.84
N ALA A 127 4.35 -9.81 5.88
CA ALA A 127 5.42 -8.82 5.81
C ALA A 127 6.79 -9.48 5.56
N GLU A 128 7.10 -10.56 6.27
CA GLU A 128 8.31 -11.36 6.06
C GLU A 128 8.33 -11.99 4.66
N HIS A 129 7.18 -12.47 4.18
CA HIS A 129 7.06 -13.01 2.83
C HIS A 129 7.33 -11.92 1.78
N ALA A 130 6.78 -10.71 1.95
CA ALA A 130 7.07 -9.58 1.06
C ALA A 130 8.57 -9.30 0.98
N ARG A 131 9.27 -9.34 2.12
CA ARG A 131 10.72 -9.16 2.19
C ARG A 131 11.48 -10.28 1.45
N ALA A 132 11.10 -11.53 1.68
CA ALA A 132 11.73 -12.69 1.04
C ALA A 132 11.57 -12.64 -0.50
N GLU A 133 10.45 -12.12 -0.99
CA GLU A 133 10.18 -11.93 -2.41
C GLU A 133 10.82 -10.67 -3.01
N GLY A 134 11.56 -9.89 -2.22
CA GLY A 134 12.18 -8.63 -2.65
C GLY A 134 11.17 -7.54 -3.01
N ILE A 135 9.98 -7.57 -2.39
CA ILE A 135 8.95 -6.54 -2.57
C ILE A 135 9.25 -5.38 -1.62
N GLN A 136 9.47 -4.19 -2.18
CA GLN A 136 9.62 -2.99 -1.40
C GLN A 136 8.29 -2.59 -0.79
N VAL A 137 8.23 -2.48 0.54
CA VAL A 137 7.02 -2.09 1.26
C VAL A 137 7.14 -0.66 1.77
N ILE A 138 6.15 0.17 1.44
CA ILE A 138 5.96 1.52 1.96
C ILE A 138 4.66 1.50 2.76
N VAL A 139 4.72 1.80 4.06
CA VAL A 139 3.55 1.90 4.94
C VAL A 139 3.31 3.37 5.27
N ILE A 140 2.14 3.88 4.88
CA ILE A 140 1.64 5.20 5.23
C ILE A 140 0.55 5.01 6.27
N ASP A 141 0.85 5.43 7.50
CA ASP A 141 -0.02 5.33 8.65
C ASP A 141 -0.77 6.65 8.85
N THR A 142 -2.09 6.61 8.73
CA THR A 142 -2.93 7.80 8.87
C THR A 142 -3.52 7.98 10.26
N GLU A 143 -3.08 7.21 11.26
CA GLU A 143 -3.55 7.42 12.63
C GLU A 143 -3.17 8.83 13.12
N VAL A 144 -4.18 9.58 13.52
CA VAL A 144 -4.01 10.94 14.04
C VAL A 144 -3.25 10.83 15.35
N VAL A 145 -2.02 11.35 15.40
CA VAL A 145 -1.30 11.59 16.66
C VAL A 145 -1.96 12.78 17.38
N SER A 146 -3.25 12.67 17.66
CA SER A 146 -3.94 13.56 18.59
C SER A 146 -3.51 13.16 19.98
N LYS A 147 -2.76 14.05 20.62
CA LYS A 147 -2.48 14.06 22.06
C LYS A 147 -3.76 13.74 22.84
N SER A 148 -3.97 12.50 23.20
CA SER A 148 -5.00 12.08 24.14
C SER A 148 -4.52 10.82 24.83
N PHE A 149 -4.38 10.95 26.14
CA PHE A 149 -3.83 10.01 27.12
C PHE A 149 -4.72 8.76 27.31
N VAL A 150 -5.25 8.17 26.23
CA VAL A 150 -6.07 6.96 26.28
C VAL A 150 -5.34 5.87 25.50
N LYS A 151 -4.66 4.99 26.24
CA LYS A 151 -4.05 3.71 25.83
C LYS A 151 -4.01 3.46 24.31
N MET A 152 -2.88 3.77 23.69
CA MET A 152 -2.54 3.35 22.33
C MET A 152 -2.75 1.84 22.17
N GLN A 153 -3.78 1.43 21.45
CA GLN A 153 -3.67 0.20 20.67
C GLN A 153 -2.87 0.58 19.43
N LEU A 154 -1.55 0.38 19.46
CA LEU A 154 -0.73 0.57 18.26
C LEU A 154 -1.33 -0.28 17.13
N GLY A 155 -1.67 0.36 16.01
CA GLY A 155 -2.00 -0.33 14.78
C GLY A 155 -0.82 -1.17 14.27
N TYR A 156 -1.10 -2.12 13.38
CA TYR A 156 -0.07 -3.05 12.86
C TYR A 156 0.91 -2.42 11.86
N CYS A 157 0.70 -1.15 11.47
CA CYS A 157 1.49 -0.47 10.44
C CYS A 157 3.00 -0.48 10.72
N ARG A 158 3.42 -0.19 11.96
CA ARG A 158 4.83 -0.21 12.35
C ARG A 158 5.43 -1.61 12.30
N ASP A 159 4.68 -2.58 12.81
CA ASP A 159 5.08 -3.99 12.82
C ASP A 159 5.26 -4.52 11.39
N ILE A 160 4.32 -4.21 10.48
CA ILE A 160 4.40 -4.57 9.06
C ILE A 160 5.63 -3.94 8.39
N ALA A 161 5.85 -2.64 8.59
CA ALA A 161 6.99 -1.95 8.00
C ALA A 161 8.33 -2.54 8.49
N ALA A 162 8.45 -2.81 9.80
CA ALA A 162 9.66 -3.37 10.37
C ALA A 162 9.96 -4.79 9.85
N ASN A 163 8.96 -5.67 9.82
CA ASN A 163 9.16 -7.08 9.44
C ASN A 163 9.33 -7.28 7.93
N SER A 164 8.75 -6.38 7.12
CA SER A 164 9.02 -6.33 5.68
C SER A 164 10.37 -5.70 5.32
N GLY A 165 11.08 -5.09 6.28
CA GLY A 165 12.25 -4.25 5.98
C GLY A 165 11.89 -2.96 5.21
N GLY A 166 10.60 -2.61 5.20
CA GLY A 166 10.05 -1.48 4.49
C GLY A 166 10.20 -0.14 5.22
N ARG A 167 9.52 0.88 4.69
CA ARG A 167 9.49 2.23 5.27
C ARG A 167 8.15 2.52 5.92
N TYR A 168 8.18 3.35 6.96
CA TYR A 168 7.02 3.77 7.72
C TYR A 168 6.92 5.29 7.75
N TYR A 169 5.76 5.82 7.36
CA TYR A 169 5.46 7.25 7.35
C TYR A 169 4.17 7.53 8.13
N PRO A 170 4.24 8.16 9.32
CA PRO A 170 3.06 8.60 10.06
C PRO A 170 2.57 9.95 9.52
N ILE A 171 1.48 9.96 8.75
CA ILE A 171 0.97 11.14 8.05
C ILE A 171 -0.49 11.38 8.44
N ALA A 172 -0.71 12.40 9.28
CA ALA A 172 -2.06 12.73 9.75
C ALA A 172 -2.94 13.35 8.65
N ASP A 173 -2.37 14.22 7.81
CA ASP A 173 -3.11 14.89 6.73
C ASP A 173 -2.58 14.42 5.37
N LEU A 174 -3.20 13.36 4.87
CA LEU A 174 -2.79 12.71 3.64
C LEU A 174 -3.35 13.47 2.44
N THR A 175 -2.48 13.75 1.46
CA THR A 175 -2.85 14.33 0.18
C THR A 175 -2.30 13.48 -0.97
N PRO A 176 -2.88 13.57 -2.18
CA PRO A 176 -2.33 12.90 -3.37
C PRO A 176 -0.85 13.20 -3.60
N GLN A 177 -0.45 14.47 -3.47
CA GLN A 177 0.92 14.89 -3.72
C GLN A 177 1.90 14.27 -2.72
N VAL A 178 1.55 14.26 -1.43
CA VAL A 178 2.40 13.65 -0.40
C VAL A 178 2.59 12.16 -0.64
N VAL A 179 1.53 11.43 -0.99
CA VAL A 179 1.62 10.00 -1.31
C VAL A 179 2.50 9.78 -2.54
N HIS A 180 2.29 10.58 -3.59
CA HIS A 180 3.06 10.53 -4.82
C HIS A 180 4.57 10.70 -4.55
N ASP A 181 4.94 11.78 -3.85
CA ASP A 181 6.33 12.15 -3.61
C ASP A 181 7.07 11.10 -2.78
N ILE A 182 6.40 10.51 -1.78
CA ILE A 182 6.96 9.39 -1.01
C ILE A 182 7.27 8.20 -1.91
N VAL A 183 6.37 7.85 -2.81
CA VAL A 183 6.56 6.70 -3.71
C VAL A 183 7.72 6.97 -4.67
N ILE A 184 7.81 8.17 -5.26
CA ILE A 184 8.92 8.53 -6.16
C ILE A 184 10.25 8.49 -5.40
N GLN A 185 10.34 9.15 -4.24
CA GLN A 185 11.56 9.18 -3.44
C GLN A 185 12.05 7.77 -3.08
N GLU A 186 11.15 6.89 -2.66
CA GLU A 186 11.50 5.53 -2.27
C GLU A 186 11.86 4.63 -3.47
N ARG A 187 11.29 4.88 -4.65
CA ARG A 187 11.70 4.20 -5.90
C ARG A 187 13.11 4.59 -6.32
N GLU A 188 13.42 5.89 -6.32
CA GLU A 188 14.76 6.40 -6.66
C GLU A 188 15.83 5.85 -5.72
N ARG A 189 15.50 5.76 -4.43
CA ARG A 189 16.39 5.20 -3.41
C ARG A 189 16.72 3.73 -3.64
N SER A 190 15.74 2.93 -4.08
CA SER A 190 15.95 1.52 -4.43
C SER A 190 16.86 1.36 -5.64
N VAL A 191 16.64 2.16 -6.70
CA VAL A 191 17.49 2.14 -7.90
C VAL A 191 18.95 2.46 -7.54
N LEU A 192 19.18 3.46 -6.69
CA LEU A 192 20.52 3.81 -6.22
C LEU A 192 21.16 2.68 -5.38
N HIS A 193 20.37 1.99 -4.56
CA HIS A 193 20.85 0.86 -3.77
C HIS A 193 21.27 -0.33 -4.65
N ASP A 194 20.47 -0.66 -5.66
CA ASP A 194 20.77 -1.74 -6.61
C ASP A 194 22.00 -1.42 -7.48
N LEU A 195 22.16 -0.16 -7.89
CA LEU A 195 23.37 0.27 -8.61
C LEU A 195 24.62 0.13 -7.74
N HIS A 196 24.54 0.47 -6.45
CA HIS A 196 25.66 0.32 -5.52
C HIS A 196 25.99 -1.14 -5.23
N SER A 197 25.00 -2.04 -5.15
CA SER A 197 25.25 -3.47 -4.90
C SER A 197 25.86 -4.21 -6.07
N VAL A 198 25.71 -3.71 -7.30
CA VAL A 198 26.34 -4.26 -8.52
C VAL A 198 27.79 -3.75 -8.70
N LEU A 199 28.13 -2.60 -8.11
CA LEU A 199 29.44 -1.94 -8.26
C LEU A 199 30.47 -2.32 -7.19
N ILE A 200 30.10 -3.12 -6.18
CA ILE A 200 30.94 -3.54 -5.04
C ILE A 200 31.00 -5.06 -5.00
#